data_AF-A0A7J9AB93-F1
#
_entry.id   AF-A0A7J9AB93-F1
#
_cell.length_a   1.000
_cell.length_b   1.000
_cell.length_c   1.000
_cell.angle_alpha   90.00
_cell.angle_beta   90.00
_cell.angle_gamma   90.00
#
_symmetry.space_group_name_H-M   'P 1'
#
loop_
_entity.id
_entity.type
_entity.pdbx_description
1 polymer ?
#
loop_
_entity_poly.entity_id
_entity_poly.type
_entity_poly.pdbx_seq_one_letter_code
_entity_poly.pdbx_strand_id
1 'polypeptide(L)'
;MATFELYRRSTIGMCLTEALDEMVSNGTLSPELAIQVLVQFDKSMTEALESQVKSKVTIKDALFKKEDSQETVGRVKIVACDSKLLLQ
;
A
#
# COMPACT_ATOMS: atom_id res chain seq x y z
N MET A 1 13.08 1.92 12.27
CA MET A 1 11.80 2.35 11.69
C MET A 1 11.16 1.14 11.04
N ALA A 2 10.16 0.56 11.68
CA ALA A 2 9.34 -0.47 11.06
C ALA A 2 8.56 0.17 9.91
N THR A 3 8.55 -0.46 8.74
CA THR A 3 7.76 -0.01 7.59
C THR A 3 6.59 -0.96 7.39
N PHE A 4 5.45 -0.43 6.97
CA PHE A 4 4.28 -1.28 6.71
C PHE A 4 4.41 -1.97 5.35
N GLU A 5 4.83 -3.24 5.37
CA GLU A 5 4.82 -4.08 4.16
C GLU A 5 3.39 -4.39 3.66
N LEU A 6 2.36 -4.05 4.44
CA LEU A 6 0.95 -4.23 4.11
C LEU A 6 0.62 -3.67 2.72
N TYR A 7 1.16 -2.50 2.38
CA TYR A 7 0.86 -1.82 1.12
C TYR A 7 1.47 -2.50 -0.10
N ARG A 8 2.42 -3.43 0.06
CA ARG A 8 2.93 -4.24 -1.06
C ARG A 8 1.83 -5.12 -1.69
N ARG A 9 0.74 -5.39 -0.98
CA ARG A 9 -0.43 -6.13 -1.49
C ARG A 9 -1.48 -5.26 -2.19
N SER A 10 -1.27 -3.95 -2.25
CA SER A 10 -2.09 -3.04 -3.06
C SER A 10 -1.79 -3.26 -4.55
N THR A 11 -2.66 -2.79 -5.45
CA THR A 11 -2.42 -2.89 -6.90
C THR A 11 -1.06 -2.34 -7.29
N ILE A 12 -0.69 -1.14 -6.80
CA ILE A 12 0.61 -0.53 -7.10
C ILE A 12 1.78 -1.35 -6.53
N GLY A 13 1.63 -1.92 -5.33
CA GLY A 13 2.66 -2.75 -4.70
C GLY A 13 2.86 -4.09 -5.41
N MET A 14 1.78 -4.72 -5.88
CA MET A 14 1.86 -5.96 -6.65
C MET A 14 2.54 -5.72 -8.00
N CYS A 15 2.12 -4.68 -8.74
CA CYS A 15 2.76 -4.33 -10.00
C CYS A 15 4.25 -4.01 -9.83
N LEU A 16 4.64 -3.34 -8.73
CA LEU A 16 6.05 -3.09 -8.43
C LEU A 16 6.80 -4.40 -8.18
N THR A 17 6.25 -5.30 -7.36
CA THR A 17 6.88 -6.59 -7.04
C THR A 17 7.05 -7.44 -8.30
N GLU A 18 6.01 -7.52 -9.13
CA GLU A 18 6.05 -8.25 -10.41
C GLU A 18 7.14 -7.70 -11.35
N ALA A 19 7.25 -6.36 -11.46
CA ALA A 19 8.29 -5.74 -12.29
C ALA A 19 9.70 -5.99 -11.74
N LEU A 20 9.89 -5.95 -10.41
CA LEU A 20 11.16 -6.27 -9.78
C LEU A 20 11.54 -7.73 -9.97
N ASP A 21 10.59 -8.65 -9.84
CA ASP A 21 10.80 -10.08 -10.06
C ASP A 21 11.23 -10.37 -11.51
N GLU A 22 10.62 -9.70 -12.50
CA GLU A 22 11.05 -9.79 -13.90
C GLU A 22 12.49 -9.29 -14.09
N MET A 23 12.84 -8.13 -13.53
CA MET A 23 14.19 -7.57 -13.63
C MET A 23 15.25 -8.46 -12.97
N VAL A 24 14.91 -9.09 -11.84
CA VAL A 24 15.77 -10.05 -11.15
C VAL A 24 15.93 -11.33 -11.97
N SER A 25 14.83 -11.87 -12.50
CA SER A 25 14.85 -13.06 -13.36
C SER A 25 15.69 -12.85 -14.63
N ASN A 26 15.67 -11.63 -15.17
CA ASN A 26 16.45 -11.25 -16.35
C ASN A 26 17.91 -10.91 -16.02
N GLY A 27 18.33 -10.99 -14.74
CA GLY A 27 19.67 -10.63 -14.29
C GLY A 27 20.01 -9.14 -14.40
N THR A 28 19.01 -8.28 -14.62
CA THR A 28 19.18 -6.82 -14.72
C THR A 28 19.35 -6.19 -13.34
N LEU A 29 18.74 -6.79 -12.31
CA LEU A 29 18.77 -6.32 -10.94
C LEU A 29 19.17 -7.46 -9.99
N SER A 30 19.93 -7.17 -8.93
CA SER A 30 20.20 -8.17 -7.91
C SER A 30 18.99 -8.33 -6.97
N PRO A 31 18.76 -9.53 -6.39
CA PRO A 31 17.69 -9.73 -5.42
C PRO A 31 17.78 -8.78 -4.22
N GLU A 32 18.99 -8.48 -3.75
CA GLU A 32 19.22 -7.56 -2.62
C GLU A 32 18.77 -6.14 -2.95
N LEU A 33 19.01 -5.69 -4.19
CA LEU A 33 18.58 -4.37 -4.64
C LEU A 33 17.05 -4.31 -4.79
N ALA A 34 16.39 -5.38 -5.26
CA ALA A 34 14.92 -5.44 -5.32
C ALA A 34 14.30 -5.24 -3.93
N ILE A 35 14.86 -5.91 -2.92
CA ILE A 35 14.42 -5.76 -1.53
C ILE A 35 14.60 -4.32 -1.05
N GLN A 36 15.72 -3.67 -1.37
CA GLN A 36 15.95 -2.26 -1.03
C GLN A 36 14.90 -1.33 -1.66
N VAL A 37 14.50 -1.59 -2.92
CA VAL A 37 13.44 -0.84 -3.60
C VAL A 37 12.10 -1.04 -2.87
N LEU A 38 11.76 -2.26 -2.46
CA LEU A 38 10.53 -2.53 -1.69
C LEU A 38 10.53 -1.84 -0.32
N VAL A 39 11.66 -1.81 0.38
CA VAL A 39 11.80 -1.06 1.64
C VAL A 39 11.60 0.44 1.41
N GLN A 40 12.11 0.98 0.30
CA GLN A 40 11.90 2.38 -0.05
C GLN A 40 10.44 2.66 -0.43
N PHE A 41 9.80 1.74 -1.14
CA PHE A 41 8.36 1.83 -1.45
C PHE A 41 7.52 1.92 -0.18
N ASP A 42 7.78 1.09 0.84
CA ASP A 42 6.99 1.12 2.07
C ASP A 42 7.08 2.47 2.79
N LYS A 43 8.28 3.09 2.79
CA LYS A 43 8.50 4.43 3.36
C LYS A 43 7.73 5.49 2.59
N SER A 44 7.93 5.54 1.28
CA SER A 44 7.30 6.54 0.41
C SER A 44 5.77 6.43 0.41
N MET A 45 5.22 5.22 0.47
CA MET A 45 3.78 5.02 0.52
C MET A 45 3.19 5.55 1.84
N THR A 46 3.85 5.26 2.96
CA THR A 46 3.40 5.73 4.28
C THR A 46 3.43 7.26 4.34
N GLU A 47 4.53 7.88 3.90
CA GLU A 47 4.69 9.33 3.86
C GLU A 47 3.65 10.00 2.95
N ALA A 48 3.40 9.45 1.76
CA ALA A 48 2.42 10.00 0.82
C ALA A 48 1.00 9.91 1.36
N LEU A 49 0.61 8.79 1.97
CA LEU A 49 -0.70 8.62 2.58
C LEU A 49 -0.92 9.56 3.77
N GLU A 50 0.12 9.82 4.57
CA GLU A 50 0.02 10.72 5.72
C GLU A 50 0.00 12.20 5.32
N SER A 51 0.90 12.61 4.42
CA SER A 51 1.10 14.04 4.11
C SER A 51 0.22 14.56 2.98
N GLN A 52 -0.17 13.72 2.02
CA GLN A 52 -0.84 14.16 0.78
C GLN A 52 -2.33 13.81 0.76
N VAL A 53 -2.76 12.76 1.46
CA VAL A 53 -4.17 12.30 1.41
C VAL A 53 -5.00 12.91 2.54
N LYS A 54 -5.97 13.76 2.17
CA LYS A 54 -6.90 14.41 3.11
C LYS A 54 -8.36 13.94 2.98
N SER A 55 -8.62 13.09 1.99
CA SER A 55 -9.96 12.59 1.67
C SER A 55 -10.50 11.72 2.81
N LYS A 56 -11.77 11.88 3.15
CA LYS A 56 -12.47 11.06 4.15
C LYS A 56 -13.55 10.22 3.48
N VAL A 57 -13.70 8.99 3.95
CA VAL A 57 -14.78 8.09 3.52
C VAL A 57 -15.45 7.48 4.74
N THR A 58 -16.77 7.34 4.69
CA THR A 58 -17.54 6.61 5.69
C THR A 58 -17.98 5.28 5.10
N ILE A 59 -17.79 4.18 5.85
CA ILE A 59 -18.21 2.84 5.45
C ILE A 59 -19.32 2.38 6.40
N LYS A 60 -20.49 2.01 5.87
CA LYS A 60 -21.60 1.39 6.62
C LYS A 60 -22.24 0.30 5.75
N ASP A 61 -22.41 -0.92 6.25
CA ASP A 61 -23.08 -2.00 5.50
C ASP A 61 -22.58 -2.18 4.05
N ALA A 62 -21.25 -2.20 3.87
CA ALA A 62 -20.58 -2.25 2.56
C ALA A 62 -20.92 -1.10 1.58
N LEU A 63 -21.46 -0.01 2.10
CA LEU A 63 -21.65 1.26 1.42
C LEU A 63 -20.50 2.21 1.73
N PHE A 64 -19.80 2.64 0.69
CA PHE A 64 -18.77 3.67 0.72
C PHE A 64 -19.41 5.01 0.40
N LYS A 65 -19.38 5.93 1.35
CA LYS A 65 -19.90 7.29 1.17
C LYS A 65 -18.76 8.31 1.26
N LYS A 66 -18.55 9.04 0.17
CA LYS A 66 -17.72 10.25 0.07
C LYS A 66 -18.63 11.48 0.01
N GLU A 67 -18.07 12.68 -0.02
CA GLU A 67 -18.85 13.93 -0.10
C GLU A 67 -19.68 14.00 -1.38
N ASP A 68 -19.13 13.57 -2.52
CA ASP A 68 -19.77 13.70 -3.84
C ASP A 68 -20.20 12.37 -4.48
N SER A 69 -19.98 11.23 -3.81
CA SER A 69 -20.27 9.91 -4.39
C SER A 69 -20.60 8.86 -3.35
N GLN A 70 -21.39 7.88 -3.77
CA GLN A 70 -21.77 6.72 -2.98
C GLN A 70 -21.65 5.46 -3.84
N GLU A 71 -21.00 4.43 -3.28
CA GLU A 71 -20.76 3.16 -3.97
C GLU A 71 -21.08 1.99 -3.03
N THR A 72 -21.87 1.02 -3.49
CA THR A 72 -22.17 -0.22 -2.76
C THR A 72 -21.38 -1.36 -3.36
N VAL A 73 -20.77 -2.19 -2.52
CA VAL A 73 -20.06 -3.40 -2.95
C VAL A 73 -20.66 -4.64 -2.29
N GLY A 74 -20.54 -5.80 -2.95
CA GLY A 74 -21.08 -7.06 -2.41
C GLY A 74 -20.32 -7.59 -1.19
N ARG A 75 -19.00 -7.38 -1.13
CA ARG A 75 -18.15 -7.83 -0.02
C ARG A 75 -16.88 -6.98 0.06
N VAL A 76 -16.42 -6.72 1.28
CA VAL A 76 -15.16 -6.02 1.53
C VAL A 76 -14.31 -6.77 2.56
N LYS A 77 -12.99 -6.73 2.37
CA LYS A 77 -11.99 -7.17 3.33
C LYS A 77 -11.16 -5.96 3.75
N ILE A 78 -11.23 -5.60 5.04
CA ILE A 78 -10.42 -4.52 5.61
C ILE A 78 -9.23 -5.14 6.32
N VAL A 79 -8.03 -4.65 6.00
CA VAL A 79 -6.80 -4.98 6.71
C VAL A 79 -6.24 -3.68 7.26
N ALA A 80 -5.96 -3.64 8.56
CA ALA A 80 -5.46 -2.46 9.26
C ALA A 80 -4.26 -2.84 10.12
N CYS A 81 -3.28 -1.95 10.20
CA CYS A 81 -2.16 -2.03 11.11
C CYS A 81 -2.29 -0.94 12.19
N ASP A 82 -1.75 -1.21 13.38
CA ASP A 82 -1.70 -0.20 14.45
C ASP A 82 -0.67 0.87 14.09
N SER A 83 -1.13 2.12 13.95
CA SER A 83 -0.27 3.26 13.62
C SER A 83 0.73 3.60 14.72
N LYS A 84 0.49 3.17 15.97
CA LYS A 84 1.43 3.37 17.08
C LYS A 84 2.73 2.59 16.91
N LEU A 85 2.71 1.52 16.11
CA LEU A 85 3.91 0.75 15.77
C LEU A 85 4.89 1.53 14.87
N LEU A 86 4.46 2.64 14.24
CA LEU A 86 5.35 3.50 13.45
C LEU A 86 6.14 4.50 14.30
N LEU A 87 5.71 4.76 15.53
CA LEU A 87 6.30 5.74 16.45
C LEU A 87 7.35 5.12 17.39
N GLN A 88 7.66 3.83 17.23
CA GLN A 88 8.67 3.08 17.98
C GLN A 88 9.90 2.79 17.11
#